data_AF-A0A6C0DCL3-F1
#
_entry.id   AF-A0A6C0DCL3-F1
#
_cell.length_a   1.000
_cell.length_b   1.000
_cell.length_c   1.000
_cell.angle_alpha   90.00
_cell.angle_beta   90.00
_cell.angle_gamma   90.00
#
_symmetry.space_group_name_H-M   'P 1'
#
loop_
_entity.id
_entity.type
_entity.pdbx_description
1 polymer ?
#
loop_
_entity_poly.entity_id
_entity_poly.type
_entity_poly.pdbx_seq_one_letter_code
_entity_poly.pdbx_strand_id
1 'polypeptide(L)'
;MIIVYCFIGPLPSYAVDTVHQTRLFYQGPIYFIISDLKSPHLAALQSYGVECIPYDGLKDEAFHECIKEHNSKFSTIEGLKGRENLFVYAFERFFVLYHAMKQREWTDVLFLELDNLIYDDPLKWEESFTSQPMAFMYDNVKRCASGICYIQNHDILFEFTQCCLEYIKETDTANEFMTEMQALYSFWMKNPEKVQLIPIHWPSEHVPPETYENYHRYKKTIFDAAAIGVYIGGVDPYHTNGLIRTGLHCIWSIINYTSYKYDWKEDQEGRLIPYILNKDKWIRINNLHIHSKNLKPYVSK
;
A
#
# COMPACT_ATOMS: atom_id res chain seq x y z
N MET A 1 2.01 10.57 -14.24
CA MET A 1 1.46 9.67 -13.20
C MET A 1 0.11 10.14 -12.64
N ILE A 2 -0.80 9.20 -12.34
CA ILE A 2 -2.09 9.41 -11.63
C ILE A 2 -2.11 8.62 -10.30
N ILE A 3 -2.96 8.99 -9.34
CA ILE A 3 -3.17 8.20 -8.11
C ILE A 3 -4.50 7.46 -8.17
N VAL A 4 -4.48 6.18 -7.78
CA VAL A 4 -5.69 5.36 -7.69
C VAL A 4 -5.79 4.70 -6.33
N TYR A 5 -6.94 4.89 -5.68
CA TYR A 5 -7.37 4.10 -4.53
C TYR A 5 -8.39 3.05 -4.98
N CYS A 6 -8.41 1.90 -4.33
CA CYS A 6 -9.45 0.88 -4.53
C CYS A 6 -9.89 0.32 -3.18
N PHE A 7 -11.20 0.30 -2.95
CA PHE A 7 -11.77 -0.28 -1.74
C PHE A 7 -13.07 -1.04 -2.00
N ILE A 8 -13.11 -2.26 -1.50
CA ILE A 8 -14.23 -3.20 -1.63
C ILE A 8 -14.80 -3.45 -0.23
N GLY A 9 -16.09 -3.16 -0.05
CA GLY A 9 -16.78 -3.15 1.24
C GLY A 9 -17.25 -1.75 1.67
N PRO A 10 -17.82 -1.62 2.88
CA PRO A 10 -18.29 -0.35 3.45
C PRO A 10 -17.14 0.63 3.63
N LEU A 11 -17.21 1.78 2.95
CA LEU A 11 -16.10 2.73 2.90
C LEU A 11 -15.78 3.28 4.30
N PRO A 12 -14.57 3.08 4.84
CA PRO A 12 -14.23 3.56 6.17
C PRO A 12 -14.02 5.08 6.20
N SER A 13 -14.26 5.70 7.36
CA SER A 13 -14.10 7.14 7.53
C SER A 13 -12.67 7.64 7.28
N TYR A 14 -11.66 6.83 7.61
CA TYR A 14 -10.25 7.17 7.40
C TYR A 14 -9.85 7.24 5.91
N ALA A 15 -10.72 6.78 4.99
CA ALA A 15 -10.54 7.04 3.56
C ALA A 15 -10.49 8.54 3.25
N VAL A 16 -11.23 9.36 4.01
CA VAL A 16 -11.21 10.82 3.87
C VAL A 16 -9.88 11.38 4.34
N ASP A 17 -9.33 10.86 5.44
CA ASP A 17 -8.04 11.31 6.00
C ASP A 17 -6.88 11.04 5.02
N THR A 18 -6.80 9.85 4.42
CA THR A 18 -5.74 9.54 3.43
C THR A 18 -5.87 10.38 2.16
N VAL A 19 -7.09 10.60 1.65
CA VAL A 19 -7.29 11.42 0.44
C VAL A 19 -6.95 12.88 0.72
N HIS A 20 -7.36 13.39 1.89
CA HIS A 20 -7.00 14.73 2.33
C HIS A 20 -5.48 14.89 2.39
N GLN A 21 -4.79 13.96 3.06
CA GLN A 21 -3.33 13.94 3.12
C GLN A 21 -2.72 13.96 1.71
N THR A 22 -3.19 13.10 0.82
CA THR A 22 -2.69 13.04 -0.56
C THR A 22 -2.89 14.36 -1.30
N ARG A 23 -3.98 15.10 -1.07
CA ARG A 23 -4.18 16.44 -1.64
C ARG A 23 -3.25 17.51 -1.09
N LEU A 24 -2.72 17.35 0.11
CA LEU A 24 -1.72 18.28 0.62
C LEU A 24 -0.42 18.23 -0.19
N PHE A 25 -0.10 17.09 -0.83
CA PHE A 25 1.17 16.87 -1.51
C PHE A 25 1.07 16.70 -3.02
N TYR A 26 -0.09 16.33 -3.55
CA TYR A 26 -0.27 16.05 -4.97
C TYR A 26 -1.47 16.84 -5.51
N GLN A 27 -1.31 17.45 -6.68
CA GLN A 27 -2.34 18.27 -7.34
C GLN A 27 -2.92 17.60 -8.61
N GLY A 28 -2.35 16.47 -9.06
CA GLY A 28 -2.83 15.75 -10.23
C GLY A 28 -4.04 14.84 -9.96
N PRO A 29 -4.53 14.10 -10.96
CA PRO A 29 -5.76 13.32 -10.85
C PRO A 29 -5.74 12.24 -9.76
N ILE A 30 -6.81 12.15 -8.96
CA ILE A 30 -7.09 11.00 -8.10
C ILE A 30 -8.36 10.31 -8.58
N TYR A 31 -8.28 9.00 -8.73
CA TYR A 31 -9.44 8.13 -8.91
C TYR A 31 -9.62 7.23 -7.69
N PHE A 32 -10.87 6.90 -7.39
CA PHE A 32 -11.21 6.02 -6.28
C PHE A 32 -12.23 4.99 -6.74
N ILE A 33 -11.79 3.74 -6.91
CA ILE A 33 -12.66 2.63 -7.25
C ILE A 33 -13.36 2.14 -5.98
N ILE A 34 -14.69 2.18 -5.96
CA ILE A 34 -15.49 2.00 -4.75
C ILE A 34 -16.74 1.15 -5.01
N SER A 35 -17.02 0.25 -4.07
CA SER A 35 -18.25 -0.57 -4.06
C SER A 35 -19.40 0.06 -3.25
N ASP A 36 -19.08 0.83 -2.20
CA ASP A 36 -20.08 1.49 -1.37
C ASP A 36 -20.43 2.90 -1.88
N LEU A 37 -21.21 2.97 -2.97
CA LEU A 37 -21.68 4.23 -3.57
C LEU A 37 -22.72 4.99 -2.71
N LYS A 38 -23.13 4.43 -1.57
CA LYS A 38 -24.06 5.06 -0.63
C LYS A 38 -23.36 5.56 0.63
N SER A 39 -22.03 5.44 0.72
CA SER A 39 -21.28 5.87 1.88
C SER A 39 -21.50 7.35 2.17
N PRO A 40 -21.68 7.75 3.45
CA PRO A 40 -21.73 9.16 3.82
C PRO A 40 -20.42 9.90 3.55
N HIS A 41 -19.32 9.18 3.26
CA HIS A 41 -18.01 9.76 3.00
C HIS A 41 -17.78 10.16 1.52
N LEU A 42 -18.65 9.75 0.59
CA LEU A 42 -18.49 10.04 -0.84
C LEU A 42 -18.38 11.56 -1.12
N ALA A 43 -19.28 12.35 -0.53
CA ALA A 43 -19.31 13.80 -0.75
C ALA A 43 -18.01 14.46 -0.28
N ALA A 44 -17.41 13.98 0.82
CA ALA A 44 -16.13 14.47 1.30
C ALA A 44 -14.99 14.13 0.32
N LEU A 45 -14.94 12.89 -0.19
CA LEU A 45 -13.96 12.49 -1.20
C LEU A 45 -14.07 13.36 -2.46
N GLN A 46 -15.29 13.55 -2.97
CA GLN A 46 -15.55 14.37 -4.16
C GLN A 46 -15.18 15.84 -3.95
N SER A 47 -15.33 16.37 -2.73
CA SER A 47 -14.91 17.74 -2.40
C SER A 47 -13.39 17.97 -2.55
N TYR A 48 -12.59 16.91 -2.51
CA TYR A 48 -11.16 16.93 -2.80
C TYR A 48 -10.83 16.77 -4.29
N GLY A 49 -11.84 16.78 -5.18
CA GLY A 49 -11.65 16.60 -6.62
C GLY A 49 -11.39 15.14 -7.03
N VAL A 50 -11.76 14.18 -6.19
CA VAL A 50 -11.61 12.74 -6.48
C VAL A 50 -12.73 12.27 -7.40
N GLU A 51 -12.39 11.58 -8.49
CA GLU A 51 -13.36 10.86 -9.31
C GLU A 51 -13.63 9.46 -8.73
N CYS A 52 -14.86 9.25 -8.25
CA CYS A 52 -15.29 7.95 -7.76
C CYS A 52 -15.78 7.06 -8.92
N ILE A 53 -15.19 5.87 -9.03
CA ILE A 53 -15.50 4.90 -10.09
C ILE A 53 -16.27 3.71 -9.47
N PRO A 54 -17.46 3.36 -9.99
CA PRO A 54 -18.19 2.18 -9.54
C PRO A 54 -17.40 0.88 -9.74
N TYR A 55 -17.26 0.10 -8.67
CA TYR A 55 -16.61 -1.22 -8.68
C TYR A 55 -17.36 -2.25 -9.54
N ASP A 56 -18.69 -2.20 -9.61
CA ASP A 56 -19.50 -3.26 -10.21
C ASP A 56 -19.19 -3.53 -11.70
N GLY A 57 -18.77 -2.52 -12.45
CA GLY A 57 -18.39 -2.66 -13.86
C GLY A 57 -16.95 -3.14 -14.11
N LEU A 58 -16.20 -3.44 -13.04
CA LEU A 58 -14.77 -3.74 -13.07
C LEU A 58 -14.43 -5.11 -12.46
N LYS A 59 -15.46 -5.91 -12.12
CA LYS A 59 -15.28 -7.26 -11.56
C LYS A 59 -14.60 -8.18 -12.58
N ASP A 60 -13.77 -9.09 -12.06
CA ASP A 60 -13.10 -10.10 -12.87
C ASP A 60 -13.71 -11.49 -12.60
N GLU A 61 -14.38 -12.03 -13.61
CA GLU A 61 -15.07 -13.32 -13.50
C GLU A 61 -14.11 -14.48 -13.25
N ALA A 62 -12.92 -14.47 -13.86
CA ALA A 62 -11.94 -15.54 -13.67
C ALA A 62 -11.38 -15.56 -12.24
N PHE A 63 -11.19 -14.38 -11.64
CA PHE A 63 -10.87 -14.26 -10.22
C PHE A 63 -12.01 -14.77 -9.35
N HIS A 64 -13.26 -14.40 -9.62
CA HIS A 64 -14.41 -14.88 -8.83
C HIS A 64 -14.61 -16.39 -8.94
N GLU A 65 -14.40 -17.00 -10.10
CA GLU A 65 -14.38 -18.45 -10.27
C GLU A 65 -13.26 -19.10 -9.46
N CYS A 66 -12.04 -18.55 -9.53
CA CYS A 66 -10.90 -19.01 -8.73
C CYS A 66 -11.18 -18.97 -7.23
N ILE A 67 -11.78 -17.89 -6.73
CA ILE A 67 -12.15 -17.76 -5.32
C ILE A 67 -13.27 -18.73 -4.93
N LYS A 68 -14.26 -18.99 -5.79
CA LYS A 68 -15.30 -20.00 -5.50
C LYS A 68 -14.67 -21.37 -5.23
N GLU A 69 -13.66 -21.76 -6.00
CA GLU A 69 -12.96 -23.04 -5.86
C GLU A 69 -11.96 -23.08 -4.69
N HIS A 70 -11.34 -21.95 -4.36
CA HIS A 70 -10.21 -21.89 -3.43
C HIS A 70 -10.44 -21.03 -2.17
N ASN A 71 -11.69 -20.62 -1.86
CA ASN A 71 -11.98 -19.75 -0.72
C ASN A 71 -11.45 -20.28 0.63
N SER A 72 -11.36 -21.60 0.80
CA SER A 72 -10.90 -22.23 2.03
C SER A 72 -9.42 -21.97 2.35
N LYS A 73 -8.64 -21.49 1.38
CA LYS A 73 -7.25 -21.07 1.55
C LYS A 73 -7.11 -19.70 2.21
N PHE A 74 -8.19 -18.92 2.27
CA PHE A 74 -8.21 -17.57 2.81
C PHE A 74 -8.76 -17.57 4.24
N SER A 75 -8.12 -16.80 5.12
CA SER A 75 -8.68 -16.55 6.45
C SER A 75 -9.84 -15.56 6.38
N THR A 76 -10.93 -15.89 7.06
CA THR A 76 -11.99 -14.93 7.36
C THR A 76 -11.73 -14.31 8.73
N ILE A 77 -11.75 -12.98 8.82
CA ILE A 77 -11.47 -12.26 10.07
C ILE A 77 -12.78 -11.97 10.79
N GLU A 78 -13.21 -12.90 11.65
CA GLU A 78 -14.42 -12.74 12.45
C GLU A 78 -14.38 -11.47 13.32
N GLY A 79 -15.45 -10.67 13.28
CA GLY A 79 -15.54 -9.43 14.06
C GLY A 79 -15.00 -8.18 13.36
N LEU A 80 -14.28 -8.32 12.24
CA LEU A 80 -13.88 -7.19 11.39
C LEU A 80 -15.04 -6.78 10.46
N LYS A 81 -16.10 -6.21 11.05
CA LYS A 81 -17.37 -5.93 10.36
C LYS A 81 -17.19 -5.20 9.02
N GLY A 82 -17.71 -5.79 7.94
CA GLY A 82 -17.64 -5.27 6.57
C GLY A 82 -16.29 -5.47 5.87
N ARG A 83 -15.31 -6.08 6.54
CA ARG A 83 -13.97 -6.40 6.00
C ARG A 83 -13.57 -7.83 6.35
N GLU A 84 -14.52 -8.70 6.62
CA GLU A 84 -14.30 -10.09 7.05
C GLU A 84 -13.49 -10.87 5.99
N ASN A 85 -13.69 -10.55 4.71
CA ASN A 85 -12.98 -11.13 3.57
C ASN A 85 -11.73 -10.32 3.15
N LEU A 86 -11.07 -9.65 4.11
CA LEU A 86 -9.94 -8.75 3.86
C LEU A 86 -8.93 -9.30 2.84
N PHE A 87 -8.48 -10.55 3.01
CA PHE A 87 -7.45 -11.13 2.15
C PHE A 87 -7.95 -11.37 0.73
N VAL A 88 -9.22 -11.77 0.54
CA VAL A 88 -9.80 -11.90 -0.80
C VAL A 88 -9.86 -10.53 -1.48
N TYR A 89 -10.34 -9.50 -0.77
CA TYR A 89 -10.43 -8.14 -1.30
C TYR A 89 -9.06 -7.51 -1.58
N ALA A 90 -8.03 -7.89 -0.82
CA ALA A 90 -6.66 -7.45 -1.04
C ALA A 90 -6.07 -7.97 -2.37
N PHE A 91 -6.46 -9.18 -2.81
CA PHE A 91 -6.19 -9.64 -4.17
C PHE A 91 -7.08 -8.94 -5.20
N GLU A 92 -8.40 -8.95 -4.95
CA GLU A 92 -9.42 -8.52 -5.92
C GLU A 92 -9.19 -7.09 -6.43
N ARG A 93 -8.73 -6.19 -5.56
CA ARG A 93 -8.44 -4.79 -5.94
C ARG A 93 -7.48 -4.66 -7.12
N PHE A 94 -6.54 -5.59 -7.31
CA PHE A 94 -5.61 -5.56 -8.44
C PHE A 94 -6.27 -6.00 -9.75
N PHE A 95 -7.20 -6.95 -9.71
CA PHE A 95 -8.01 -7.34 -10.87
C PHE A 95 -8.95 -6.21 -11.28
N VAL A 96 -9.58 -5.58 -10.30
CA VAL A 96 -10.44 -4.40 -10.49
C VAL A 96 -9.63 -3.23 -11.07
N LEU A 97 -8.45 -2.97 -10.51
CA LEU A 97 -7.54 -1.94 -11.03
C LEU A 97 -7.09 -2.25 -12.46
N TYR A 98 -6.80 -3.51 -12.79
CA TYR A 98 -6.48 -3.94 -14.14
C TYR A 98 -7.57 -3.57 -15.13
N HIS A 99 -8.83 -3.92 -14.84
CA HIS A 99 -9.96 -3.58 -15.72
C HIS A 99 -10.13 -2.06 -15.85
N ALA A 100 -9.95 -1.30 -14.77
CA ALA A 100 -10.05 0.15 -14.82
C ALA A 100 -8.95 0.77 -15.70
N MET A 101 -7.70 0.32 -15.51
CA MET A 101 -6.56 0.78 -16.31
C MET A 101 -6.74 0.43 -17.78
N LYS A 102 -7.23 -0.76 -18.10
CA LYS A 102 -7.48 -1.20 -19.47
C LYS A 102 -8.60 -0.42 -20.14
N GLN A 103 -9.74 -0.23 -19.47
CA GLN A 103 -10.89 0.48 -20.04
C GLN A 103 -10.60 1.96 -20.30
N ARG A 104 -9.71 2.57 -19.51
CA ARG A 104 -9.39 4.00 -19.56
C ARG A 104 -8.01 4.31 -20.15
N GLU A 105 -7.30 3.28 -20.62
CA GLU A 105 -5.96 3.38 -21.18
C GLU A 105 -4.98 4.11 -20.24
N TRP A 106 -5.09 3.85 -18.93
CA TRP A 106 -4.24 4.50 -17.94
C TRP A 106 -2.82 3.94 -17.94
N THR A 107 -1.86 4.85 -17.86
CA THR A 107 -0.45 4.57 -17.63
C THR A 107 0.04 5.31 -16.38
N ASP A 108 1.18 4.86 -15.86
CA ASP A 108 1.89 5.48 -14.75
C ASP A 108 0.98 5.68 -13.54
N VAL A 109 0.38 4.59 -13.07
CA VAL A 109 -0.54 4.56 -11.93
C VAL A 109 0.23 4.35 -10.64
N LEU A 110 0.01 5.23 -9.67
CA LEU A 110 0.39 5.01 -8.28
C LEU A 110 -0.83 4.53 -7.49
N PHE A 111 -0.84 3.25 -7.19
CA PHE A 111 -1.81 2.65 -6.29
C PHE A 111 -1.41 2.90 -4.83
N LEU A 112 -2.39 3.33 -4.01
CA LEU A 112 -2.23 3.56 -2.58
C LEU A 112 -3.26 2.77 -1.78
N GLU A 113 -2.84 2.18 -0.67
CA GLU A 113 -3.77 1.64 0.34
C GLU A 113 -4.39 2.76 1.19
N LEU A 114 -5.58 2.53 1.73
CA LEU A 114 -6.33 3.57 2.44
C LEU A 114 -5.73 3.99 3.78
N ASP A 115 -4.81 3.22 4.33
CA ASP A 115 -4.11 3.47 5.57
C ASP A 115 -2.66 3.92 5.36
N ASN A 116 -2.31 4.29 4.12
CA ASN A 116 -1.05 4.89 3.77
C ASN A 116 -1.21 6.42 3.61
N LEU A 117 -0.37 7.15 4.34
CA LEU A 117 -0.26 8.61 4.27
C LEU A 117 1.03 8.98 3.54
N ILE A 118 0.95 9.73 2.44
CA ILE A 118 2.15 10.22 1.70
C ILE A 118 2.61 11.58 2.23
N TYR A 119 3.91 11.86 2.20
CA TYR A 119 4.53 13.10 2.71
C TYR A 119 5.52 13.74 1.71
N ASP A 120 5.33 13.46 0.42
CA ASP A 120 5.96 14.21 -0.67
C ASP A 120 5.06 14.11 -1.91
N ASP A 121 5.30 15.00 -2.87
CA ASP A 121 4.66 14.94 -4.17
C ASP A 121 5.17 13.71 -4.95
N PRO A 122 4.31 12.74 -5.32
CA PRO A 122 4.75 11.56 -6.02
C PRO A 122 5.37 11.84 -7.38
N LEU A 123 5.04 12.97 -8.03
CA LEU A 123 5.68 13.36 -9.29
C LEU A 123 7.20 13.52 -9.14
N LYS A 124 7.70 13.86 -7.94
CA LYS A 124 9.15 13.93 -7.66
C LYS A 124 9.83 12.57 -7.64
N TRP A 125 9.06 11.48 -7.62
CA TRP A 125 9.51 10.09 -7.67
C TRP A 125 9.28 9.45 -9.04
N GLU A 126 8.69 10.14 -10.02
CA GLU A 126 8.32 9.55 -11.31
C GLU A 126 9.54 8.89 -11.99
N GLU A 127 10.64 9.62 -12.14
CA GLU A 127 11.92 9.07 -12.66
C GLU A 127 12.48 7.93 -11.80
N SER A 128 12.17 7.92 -10.50
CA SER A 128 12.61 6.87 -9.59
C SER A 128 11.78 5.60 -9.76
N PHE A 129 10.51 5.69 -10.13
CA PHE A 129 9.61 4.54 -10.33
C PHE A 129 9.72 3.92 -11.72
N THR A 130 9.98 4.74 -12.74
CA THR A 130 9.92 4.30 -14.15
C THR A 130 11.12 3.46 -14.59
N SER A 131 11.98 3.01 -13.67
CA SER A 131 13.13 2.18 -14.05
C SER A 131 12.73 0.74 -14.40
N GLN A 132 11.61 0.28 -13.84
CA GLN A 132 10.96 -0.98 -14.21
C GLN A 132 9.44 -0.77 -14.29
N PRO A 133 8.70 -1.64 -15.01
CA PRO A 133 7.27 -1.47 -15.22
C PRO A 133 6.41 -1.50 -13.95
N MET A 134 6.87 -2.12 -12.86
CA MET A 134 6.15 -2.15 -11.59
C MET A 134 7.12 -1.89 -10.42
N ALA A 135 6.66 -1.22 -9.37
CA ALA A 135 7.45 -1.02 -8.16
C ALA A 135 6.60 -1.14 -6.90
N PHE A 136 7.13 -1.79 -5.87
CA PHE A 136 6.48 -1.93 -4.56
C PHE A 136 7.53 -2.17 -3.47
N MET A 137 7.12 -2.18 -2.19
CA MET A 137 8.06 -2.26 -1.08
C MET A 137 8.38 -3.71 -0.71
N TYR A 138 9.63 -3.97 -0.34
CA TYR A 138 10.01 -5.23 0.31
C TYR A 138 9.64 -5.18 1.79
N ASP A 139 8.97 -6.21 2.32
CA ASP A 139 8.55 -6.27 3.73
C ASP A 139 9.40 -7.28 4.53
N ASN A 140 9.50 -8.52 4.04
CA ASN A 140 10.37 -9.56 4.60
C ASN A 140 10.71 -10.66 3.58
N VAL A 141 11.43 -11.70 4.03
CA VAL A 141 11.94 -12.81 3.20
C VAL A 141 10.87 -13.67 2.50
N LYS A 142 9.58 -13.41 2.71
CA LYS A 142 8.47 -14.08 2.03
C LYS A 142 7.36 -13.13 1.57
N ARG A 143 7.51 -11.82 1.76
CA ARG A 143 6.44 -10.84 1.58
C ARG A 143 6.95 -9.52 1.02
N CYS A 144 6.16 -8.94 0.13
CA CYS A 144 6.25 -7.55 -0.30
C CYS A 144 4.97 -6.81 0.11
N ALA A 145 5.03 -5.48 0.19
CA ALA A 145 3.92 -4.62 0.58
C ALA A 145 3.50 -3.70 -0.56
N SER A 146 2.20 -3.57 -0.76
CA SER A 146 1.58 -2.74 -1.80
C SER A 146 0.91 -1.48 -1.26
N GLY A 147 1.21 -1.09 -0.02
CA GLY A 147 0.83 0.21 0.57
C GLY A 147 1.10 1.38 -0.37
N ILE A 148 2.21 1.27 -1.12
CA ILE A 148 2.55 2.06 -2.29
C ILE A 148 2.97 1.09 -3.39
N CYS A 149 2.29 1.16 -4.54
CA CYS A 149 2.61 0.35 -5.70
C CYS A 149 2.52 1.20 -6.98
N TYR A 150 3.64 1.32 -7.69
CA TYR A 150 3.67 1.92 -9.02
C TYR A 150 3.44 0.86 -10.09
N ILE A 151 2.64 1.21 -11.10
CA ILE A 151 2.23 0.32 -12.19
C ILE A 151 2.24 1.13 -13.49
N GLN A 152 3.17 0.82 -14.39
CA GLN A 152 3.37 1.57 -15.62
C GLN A 152 2.19 1.47 -16.59
N ASN A 153 1.57 0.30 -16.73
CA ASN A 153 0.46 0.08 -17.67
C ASN A 153 -0.36 -1.16 -17.28
N HIS A 154 -1.45 -1.40 -17.98
CA HIS A 154 -2.32 -2.55 -17.70
C HIS A 154 -1.69 -3.90 -18.05
N ASP A 155 -0.66 -3.96 -18.90
CA ASP A 155 -0.03 -5.23 -19.30
C ASP A 155 0.78 -5.83 -18.16
N ILE A 156 1.62 -5.03 -17.49
CA ILE A 156 2.36 -5.53 -16.32
C ILE A 156 1.43 -5.90 -15.17
N LEU A 157 0.33 -5.15 -14.99
CA LEU A 157 -0.67 -5.49 -13.98
C LEU A 157 -1.42 -6.78 -14.35
N PHE A 158 -1.71 -7.00 -15.63
CA PHE A 158 -2.30 -8.25 -16.08
C PHE A 158 -1.39 -9.44 -15.77
N GLU A 159 -0.10 -9.36 -16.07
CA GLU A 159 0.87 -10.40 -15.71
C GLU A 159 0.87 -10.69 -14.20
N PHE A 160 0.82 -9.65 -13.36
CA PHE A 160 0.71 -9.83 -11.92
C PHE A 160 -0.61 -10.53 -11.52
N THR A 161 -1.76 -10.13 -12.11
CA THR A 161 -3.04 -10.81 -11.83
C THR A 161 -3.02 -12.28 -12.22
N GLN A 162 -2.34 -12.66 -13.32
CA GLN A 162 -2.15 -14.06 -13.69
C GLN A 162 -1.29 -14.79 -12.66
N CYS A 163 -0.19 -14.17 -12.20
CA CYS A 163 0.61 -14.70 -11.11
C CYS A 163 -0.21 -14.89 -9.82
N CYS A 164 -1.17 -14.00 -9.52
CA CYS A 164 -2.08 -14.17 -8.39
C CYS A 164 -2.97 -15.42 -8.55
N LEU A 165 -3.55 -15.64 -9.74
CA LEU A 165 -4.38 -16.81 -10.00
C LEU A 165 -3.58 -18.11 -9.86
N GLU A 166 -2.37 -18.17 -10.44
CA GLU A 166 -1.44 -19.30 -10.26
C GLU A 166 -1.12 -19.53 -8.79
N TYR A 167 -0.74 -18.45 -8.08
CA TYR A 167 -0.38 -18.51 -6.67
C TYR A 167 -1.53 -19.06 -5.81
N ILE A 168 -2.76 -18.61 -6.04
CA ILE A 168 -3.96 -19.10 -5.34
C ILE A 168 -4.20 -20.58 -5.62
N LYS A 169 -4.05 -21.02 -6.88
CA LYS A 169 -4.29 -22.41 -7.29
C LYS A 169 -3.24 -23.37 -6.73
N GLU A 170 -1.97 -23.01 -6.85
CA GLU A 170 -0.83 -23.91 -6.64
C GLU A 170 -0.31 -23.91 -5.20
N THR A 171 -0.48 -22.83 -4.44
CA THR A 171 0.08 -22.74 -3.09
C THR A 171 -0.71 -23.61 -2.12
N ASP A 172 0.01 -24.44 -1.37
CA ASP A 172 -0.52 -25.16 -0.22
C ASP A 172 -0.51 -24.26 1.02
N THR A 173 -1.70 -24.06 1.61
CA THR A 173 -1.93 -23.20 2.78
C THR A 173 -2.05 -23.99 4.08
N ALA A 174 -1.57 -25.24 4.13
CA ALA A 174 -1.64 -26.06 5.34
C ALA A 174 -1.05 -25.39 6.60
N ASN A 175 -0.05 -24.50 6.44
CA ASN A 175 0.66 -23.86 7.56
C ASN A 175 0.63 -22.32 7.55
N GLU A 176 0.13 -21.69 6.48
CA GLU A 176 0.09 -20.23 6.32
C GLU A 176 -1.18 -19.87 5.52
N PHE A 177 -1.84 -18.75 5.81
CA PHE A 177 -3.00 -18.32 5.03
C PHE A 177 -2.57 -17.50 3.80
N MET A 178 -3.43 -17.51 2.79
CA MET A 178 -3.21 -16.84 1.50
C MET A 178 -3.22 -15.31 1.63
N THR A 179 -2.17 -14.62 1.15
CA THR A 179 -2.09 -13.15 1.09
C THR A 179 -1.54 -12.64 -0.24
N GLU A 180 -1.99 -11.47 -0.66
CA GLU A 180 -1.48 -10.77 -1.84
C GLU A 180 -0.02 -10.32 -1.64
N MET A 181 0.40 -10.10 -0.39
CA MET A 181 1.79 -9.79 -0.03
C MET A 181 2.77 -10.90 -0.43
N GLN A 182 2.38 -12.16 -0.24
CA GLN A 182 3.17 -13.31 -0.70
C GLN A 182 3.10 -13.47 -2.21
N ALA A 183 1.97 -13.16 -2.85
CA ALA A 183 1.85 -13.17 -4.30
C ALA A 183 2.76 -12.11 -4.96
N LEU A 184 2.85 -10.90 -4.39
CA LEU A 184 3.79 -9.85 -4.82
C LEU A 184 5.23 -10.34 -4.73
N TYR A 185 5.59 -10.98 -3.61
CA TYR A 185 6.91 -11.58 -3.45
C TYR A 185 7.18 -12.66 -4.50
N SER A 186 6.20 -13.55 -4.76
CA SER A 186 6.30 -14.57 -5.81
C SER A 186 6.48 -13.95 -7.20
N PHE A 187 5.74 -12.89 -7.52
CA PHE A 187 5.84 -12.19 -8.79
C PHE A 187 7.21 -11.56 -9.00
N TRP A 188 7.74 -10.87 -7.98
CA TRP A 188 9.10 -10.32 -8.00
C TRP A 188 10.15 -11.41 -8.19
N MET A 189 10.08 -12.52 -7.44
CA MET A 189 11.02 -13.63 -7.56
C MET A 189 11.01 -14.27 -8.96
N LYS A 190 9.83 -14.35 -9.59
CA LYS A 190 9.67 -14.89 -10.95
C LYS A 190 10.09 -13.89 -12.05
N ASN A 191 10.00 -12.58 -11.78
CA ASN A 191 10.20 -11.52 -12.78
C ASN A 191 11.02 -10.33 -12.20
N PRO A 192 12.24 -10.55 -11.69
CA PRO A 192 13.03 -9.50 -11.03
C PRO A 192 13.40 -8.35 -11.97
N GLU A 193 13.43 -8.59 -13.27
CA GLU A 193 13.67 -7.57 -14.30
C GLU A 193 12.48 -6.63 -14.53
N LYS A 194 11.28 -7.00 -14.09
CA LYS A 194 10.04 -6.21 -14.26
C LYS A 194 9.64 -5.43 -13.00
N VAL A 195 10.25 -5.75 -11.86
CA VAL A 195 9.84 -5.24 -10.56
C VAL A 195 10.99 -4.55 -9.86
N GLN A 196 10.74 -3.31 -9.47
CA GLN A 196 11.64 -2.49 -8.68
C GLN A 196 11.23 -2.49 -7.21
N LEU A 197 12.15 -2.84 -6.32
CA LEU A 197 11.92 -2.72 -4.89
C LEU A 197 12.12 -1.27 -4.41
N ILE A 198 11.08 -0.72 -3.80
CA ILE A 198 11.09 0.60 -3.17
C ILE A 198 11.87 0.51 -1.84
N PRO A 199 12.86 1.38 -1.58
CA PRO A 199 13.72 1.28 -0.42
C PRO A 199 12.96 1.59 0.86
N ILE A 200 12.93 0.63 1.78
CA ILE A 200 12.39 0.82 3.13
C ILE A 200 13.49 1.16 4.14
N HIS A 201 14.76 1.00 3.75
CA HIS A 201 15.90 1.27 4.59
C HIS A 201 17.04 1.93 3.81
N TRP A 202 18.08 2.33 4.54
CA TRP A 202 19.36 2.78 3.97
C TRP A 202 20.38 1.63 3.92
N PRO A 203 21.47 1.76 3.14
CA PRO A 203 22.52 0.76 3.08
C PRO A 203 23.07 0.37 4.46
N SER A 204 23.00 -0.91 4.78
CA SER A 204 23.49 -1.49 6.03
C SER A 204 23.76 -2.99 5.84
N GLU A 205 24.88 -3.47 6.39
CA GLU A 205 25.25 -4.89 6.35
C GLU A 205 24.35 -5.80 7.22
N HIS A 206 23.45 -5.21 8.02
CA HIS A 206 22.61 -5.94 8.96
C HIS A 206 21.18 -6.20 8.46
N VAL A 207 20.82 -5.70 7.29
CA VAL A 207 19.51 -5.91 6.66
C VAL A 207 19.71 -6.35 5.21
N PRO A 208 18.76 -7.07 4.59
CA PRO A 208 18.95 -7.53 3.22
C PRO A 208 19.07 -6.37 2.21
N PRO A 209 19.91 -6.51 1.16
CA PRO A 209 20.06 -5.49 0.11
C PRO A 209 18.76 -5.06 -0.56
N GLU A 210 17.80 -5.95 -0.68
CA GLU A 210 16.44 -5.73 -1.20
C GLU A 210 15.73 -4.56 -0.52
N THR A 211 16.07 -4.29 0.75
CA THR A 211 15.49 -3.19 1.53
C THR A 211 16.04 -1.82 1.14
N TYR A 212 17.17 -1.74 0.44
CA TYR A 212 17.88 -0.48 0.15
C TYR A 212 18.58 -0.39 -1.21
N GLU A 213 18.53 -1.40 -2.08
CA GLU A 213 19.26 -1.43 -3.35
C GLU A 213 18.96 -0.20 -4.23
N ASN A 214 17.72 0.29 -4.18
CA ASN A 214 17.28 1.49 -4.89
C ASN A 214 17.34 2.78 -4.06
N TYR A 215 17.92 2.78 -2.86
CA TYR A 215 17.97 3.95 -1.96
C TYR A 215 18.51 5.23 -2.61
N HIS A 216 19.56 5.10 -3.43
CA HIS A 216 20.13 6.23 -4.16
C HIS A 216 19.19 6.78 -5.23
N ARG A 217 18.43 5.90 -5.90
CA ARG A 217 17.44 6.28 -6.91
C ARG A 217 16.29 7.09 -6.32
N TYR A 218 15.92 6.80 -5.08
CA TYR A 218 14.92 7.57 -4.31
C TYR A 218 15.54 8.69 -3.47
N LYS A 219 16.59 9.33 -4.00
CA LYS A 219 17.20 10.55 -3.42
C LYS A 219 17.61 10.38 -1.94
N LYS A 220 18.00 9.16 -1.54
CA LYS A 220 18.40 8.82 -0.16
C LYS A 220 17.26 9.06 0.85
N THR A 221 16.05 8.67 0.47
CA THR A 221 14.85 8.66 1.34
C THR A 221 14.30 7.24 1.41
N ILE A 222 13.44 6.98 2.40
CA ILE A 222 12.87 5.66 2.63
C ILE A 222 11.35 5.70 2.64
N PHE A 223 10.76 4.52 2.51
CA PHE A 223 9.33 4.28 2.58
C PHE A 223 9.00 3.35 3.74
N ASP A 224 7.76 3.37 4.20
CA ASP A 224 7.28 2.52 5.27
C ASP A 224 6.39 1.41 4.71
N ALA A 225 6.88 0.17 4.76
CA ALA A 225 6.10 -1.01 4.39
C ALA A 225 5.04 -1.40 5.44
N ALA A 226 5.20 -0.96 6.70
CA ALA A 226 4.27 -1.14 7.84
C ALA A 226 4.96 -0.76 9.17
N ALA A 227 6.25 -1.08 9.29
CA ALA A 227 6.93 -1.15 10.57
C ALA A 227 7.09 0.18 11.30
N ILE A 228 7.36 1.25 10.56
CA ILE A 228 7.50 2.60 11.13
C ILE A 228 6.13 3.09 11.58
N GLY A 229 5.09 2.90 10.76
CA GLY A 229 3.72 3.26 11.06
C GLY A 229 3.11 2.44 12.20
N VAL A 230 3.50 1.17 12.40
CA VAL A 230 3.17 0.40 13.61
C VAL A 230 3.83 1.01 14.85
N TYR A 231 5.10 1.43 14.76
CA TYR A 231 5.78 2.08 15.88
C TYR A 231 5.13 3.43 16.24
N ILE A 232 4.88 4.28 15.25
CA ILE A 232 4.36 5.65 15.44
C ILE A 232 2.85 5.64 15.72
N GLY A 233 2.10 4.95 14.87
CA GLY A 233 0.64 4.91 14.77
C GLY A 233 -0.04 3.82 15.59
N GLY A 234 0.72 2.80 15.96
CA GLY A 234 0.25 1.63 16.70
C GLY A 234 -0.32 0.53 15.81
N VAL A 235 -0.55 -0.63 16.43
CA VAL A 235 -1.17 -1.80 15.79
C VAL A 235 -2.70 -1.62 15.68
N ASP A 236 -3.32 -2.22 14.66
CA ASP A 236 -4.79 -2.32 14.54
C ASP A 236 -5.42 -2.75 15.89
N PRO A 237 -6.35 -1.95 16.45
CA PRO A 237 -7.08 -2.28 17.67
C PRO A 237 -7.68 -3.68 17.68
N TYR A 238 -7.99 -4.25 16.52
CA TYR A 238 -8.46 -5.63 16.39
C TYR A 238 -7.51 -6.64 17.05
N HIS A 239 -6.19 -6.43 16.97
CA HIS A 239 -5.19 -7.34 17.55
C HIS A 239 -4.86 -7.05 19.03
N THR A 240 -5.45 -6.02 19.62
CA THR A 240 -5.05 -5.49 20.93
C THR A 240 -6.24 -5.24 21.85
N ASN A 241 -7.35 -5.97 21.64
CA ASN A 241 -8.59 -5.84 22.41
C ASN A 241 -9.15 -4.41 22.41
N GLY A 242 -9.08 -3.74 21.26
CA GLY A 242 -9.63 -2.39 21.05
C GLY A 242 -8.69 -1.24 21.43
N LEU A 243 -7.42 -1.49 21.74
CA LEU A 243 -6.48 -0.45 22.21
C LEU A 243 -5.39 -0.13 21.19
N ILE A 244 -5.25 1.14 20.81
CA ILE A 244 -4.09 1.57 20.01
C ILE A 244 -2.84 1.53 20.89
N ARG A 245 -1.88 0.66 20.54
CA ARG A 245 -0.58 0.55 21.24
C ARG A 245 0.55 0.95 20.31
N THR A 246 1.22 2.06 20.63
CA THR A 246 2.37 2.61 19.91
C THR A 246 3.70 2.15 20.55
N GLY A 247 4.82 2.48 19.93
CA GLY A 247 6.16 2.14 20.42
C GLY A 247 6.56 0.68 20.24
N LEU A 248 5.77 -0.11 19.50
CA LEU A 248 5.95 -1.54 19.35
C LEU A 248 6.81 -1.89 18.14
N HIS A 249 7.52 -3.01 18.24
CA HIS A 249 8.13 -3.67 17.09
C HIS A 249 7.05 -4.35 16.25
N CYS A 250 7.05 -4.08 14.94
CA CYS A 250 6.22 -4.81 13.99
C CYS A 250 6.79 -6.23 13.79
N ILE A 251 6.15 -7.22 14.40
CA ILE A 251 6.62 -8.62 14.40
C ILE A 251 6.68 -9.26 13.00
N TRP A 252 6.03 -8.65 12.01
CA TRP A 252 6.00 -9.12 10.63
C TRP A 252 7.10 -8.49 9.75
N SER A 253 7.74 -7.42 10.24
CA SER A 253 8.78 -6.69 9.51
C SER A 253 10.15 -7.30 9.77
N ILE A 254 10.97 -7.37 8.72
CA ILE A 254 12.36 -7.78 8.85
C ILE A 254 13.23 -6.78 9.62
N ILE A 255 12.82 -5.50 9.64
CA ILE A 255 13.58 -4.43 10.29
C ILE A 255 12.88 -4.01 11.58
N ASN A 256 13.67 -3.92 12.65
CA ASN A 256 13.23 -3.36 13.92
C ASN A 256 13.55 -1.86 14.00
N TYR A 257 12.49 -1.05 13.95
CA TYR A 257 12.60 0.41 13.94
C TYR A 257 12.46 1.06 15.34
N THR A 258 12.33 0.28 16.42
CA THR A 258 12.01 0.82 17.76
C THR A 258 13.15 1.59 18.43
N SER A 259 14.39 1.39 17.98
CA SER A 259 15.59 2.04 18.55
C SER A 259 15.92 3.40 17.94
N TYR A 260 15.26 3.77 16.84
CA TYR A 260 15.52 5.03 16.14
C TYR A 260 14.76 6.21 16.76
N LYS A 261 15.23 7.42 16.44
CA LYS A 261 14.56 8.67 16.81
C LYS A 261 13.82 9.22 15.59
N TYR A 262 12.68 9.85 15.86
CA TYR A 262 11.80 10.41 14.84
C TYR A 262 11.57 11.90 15.12
N ASP A 263 11.32 12.65 14.05
CA ASP A 263 11.00 14.07 14.12
C ASP A 263 10.08 14.45 12.95
N TRP A 264 9.24 15.47 13.13
CA TRP A 264 8.39 16.02 12.09
C TRP A 264 8.86 17.42 11.77
N LYS A 265 9.22 17.66 10.52
CA LYS A 265 9.77 18.93 10.08
C LYS A 265 8.80 19.61 9.14
N GLU A 266 8.65 20.92 9.32
CA GLU A 266 7.86 21.74 8.42
C GLU A 266 8.60 21.95 7.10
N ASP A 267 7.87 21.84 6.00
CA ASP A 267 8.35 22.28 4.69
C ASP A 267 7.99 23.76 4.41
N GLN A 268 8.25 24.21 3.19
CA GLN A 268 8.00 25.60 2.78
C GLN A 268 6.52 25.99 2.77
N GLU A 269 5.62 25.02 2.74
CA GLU A 269 4.16 25.22 2.74
C GLU A 269 3.58 25.04 4.16
N GLY A 270 4.42 24.79 5.17
CA GLY A 270 4.00 24.56 6.56
C GLY A 270 3.54 23.12 6.83
N ARG A 271 3.71 22.21 5.86
CA ARG A 271 3.33 20.80 6.00
C ARG A 271 4.34 20.04 6.86
N LEU A 272 3.88 19.17 7.73
CA LEU A 272 4.72 18.32 8.58
C LEU A 272 5.10 17.03 7.86
N ILE A 273 6.41 16.80 7.72
CA ILE A 273 7.00 15.64 7.06
C ILE A 273 7.78 14.81 8.09
N PRO A 274 7.56 13.48 8.18
CA PRO A 274 8.28 12.61 9.10
C PRO A 274 9.72 12.32 8.64
N TYR A 275 10.63 12.33 9.60
CA TYR A 275 12.04 11.98 9.43
C TYR A 275 12.47 10.97 10.50
N ILE A 276 13.42 10.12 10.13
CA ILE A 276 14.11 9.19 11.02
C ILE A 276 15.58 9.55 11.13
N LEU A 277 16.14 9.53 12.34
CA LEU A 277 17.55 9.82 12.58
C LEU A 277 18.39 8.56 12.41
N ASN A 278 19.36 8.62 11.50
CA ASN A 278 20.40 7.61 11.35
C ASN A 278 21.78 8.27 11.48
N LYS A 279 22.55 7.89 12.51
CA LYS A 279 23.77 8.58 12.92
C LYS A 279 23.45 10.07 13.12
N ASP A 280 24.06 10.96 12.33
CA ASP A 280 23.85 12.41 12.40
C ASP A 280 22.99 12.96 11.24
N LYS A 281 22.28 12.07 10.51
CA LYS A 281 21.48 12.46 9.34
C LYS A 281 20.01 12.12 9.53
N TRP A 282 19.17 13.13 9.31
CA TRP A 282 17.73 12.96 9.20
C TRP A 282 17.37 12.48 7.80
N ILE A 283 16.79 11.29 7.73
CA ILE A 283 16.33 10.65 6.49
C ILE A 283 14.83 10.84 6.43
N ARG A 284 14.32 11.34 5.30
CA ARG A 284 12.87 11.53 5.12
C ARG A 284 12.19 10.18 4.96
N ILE A 285 11.02 10.05 5.58
CA ILE A 285 10.08 8.95 5.39
C ILE A 285 8.98 9.45 4.45
N ASN A 286 8.87 8.84 3.27
CA ASN A 286 7.98 9.30 2.20
C ASN A 286 6.52 8.93 2.41
N ASN A 287 6.24 7.88 3.18
CA ASN A 287 4.91 7.48 3.58
C ASN A 287 4.90 6.89 4.99
N LEU A 288 3.76 6.92 5.66
CA LEU A 288 3.51 6.13 6.87
C LEU A 288 2.31 5.21 6.64
N HIS A 289 2.51 3.92 6.86
CA HIS A 289 1.47 2.90 6.82
C HIS A 289 0.91 2.75 8.25
N ILE A 290 -0.15 3.50 8.56
CA ILE A 290 -0.71 3.58 9.91
C ILE A 290 -1.63 2.38 10.14
N HIS A 291 -1.03 1.29 10.61
CA HIS A 291 -1.71 0.02 10.83
C HIS A 291 -2.92 0.11 11.77
N SER A 292 -2.91 1.04 12.74
CA SER A 292 -4.05 1.28 13.65
C SER A 292 -5.30 1.83 12.97
N LYS A 293 -5.20 2.26 11.71
CA LYS A 293 -6.23 2.96 10.93
C LYS A 293 -6.70 4.30 11.55
N ASN A 294 -6.01 4.77 12.59
CA ASN A 294 -6.23 6.08 13.20
C ASN A 294 -5.31 7.12 12.53
N LEU A 295 -5.69 7.57 11.33
CA LEU A 295 -4.83 8.40 10.48
C LEU A 295 -4.76 9.86 10.94
N LYS A 296 -5.87 10.40 11.43
CA LYS A 296 -6.05 11.82 11.76
C LYS A 296 -4.92 12.47 12.56
N PRO A 297 -4.30 11.84 13.59
CA PRO A 297 -3.19 12.45 14.32
C PRO A 297 -1.91 12.65 13.51
N TYR A 298 -1.80 11.96 12.37
CA TYR A 298 -0.60 11.91 11.54
C TYR A 298 -0.78 12.63 10.20
N VAL A 299 -1.99 13.06 9.87
CA VAL A 299 -2.24 13.97 8.75
C VAL A 299 -1.45 15.26 8.99
N SER A 300 -0.79 15.73 7.93
CA SER A 300 -0.05 17.00 7.96
C SER A 300 -0.99 18.16 8.25
N LYS A 301 -0.45 19.19 8.92
CA LYS A 301 -1.07 20.50 8.98
C LYS A 301 -1.06 21.17 7.62
#